data_AF-A0A5S3Y9F2-F1
#
_entry.id   AF-A0A5S3Y9F2-F1
#
_cell.length_a   1.000
_cell.length_b   1.000
_cell.length_c   1.000
_cell.angle_alpha   90.00
_cell.angle_beta   90.00
_cell.angle_gamma   90.00
#
_symmetry.space_group_name_H-M   'P 1'
#
loop_
_entity.id
_entity.type
_entity.pdbx_description
1 polymer ?
#
loop_
_entity_poly.entity_id
_entity_poly.type
_entity_poly.pdbx_seq_one_letter_code
_entity_poly.pdbx_strand_id
1 'polypeptide(L)'
;MANTINDIYQSIAEDIFGKIQDEWTEACLYVEYYGDSTKFKGLYAKNENDKPSIQFRIKHTLFDSFEELHEIMTENDSNKWNRAVFNLKPTGEFNIDFSWGQELADEIERLNDE
;
A
#
# COMPACT_ATOMS: atom_id res chain seq x y z
N MET A 1 -5.07 18.89 10.68
CA MET A 1 -3.59 18.89 10.58
C MET A 1 -3.29 18.01 9.39
N ALA A 2 -2.53 18.47 8.40
CA ALA A 2 -2.26 17.69 7.21
C ALA A 2 -1.52 16.41 7.63
N ASN A 3 -2.17 15.26 7.47
CA ASN A 3 -1.48 14.00 7.65
C ASN A 3 -0.39 13.95 6.58
N THR A 4 0.86 13.99 7.02
CA THR A 4 1.97 13.85 6.09
C THR A 4 1.99 12.40 5.63
N ILE A 5 2.47 12.17 4.42
CA ILE A 5 2.78 10.85 3.87
C ILE A 5 3.41 9.89 4.92
N ASN A 6 4.30 10.41 5.79
CA ASN A 6 4.90 9.66 6.89
C ASN A 6 3.92 9.19 7.98
N ASP A 7 2.89 9.97 8.32
CA ASP A 7 1.87 9.62 9.32
C ASP A 7 1.00 8.46 8.82
N ILE A 8 0.66 8.49 7.53
CA ILE A 8 -0.03 7.41 6.83
C ILE A 8 0.80 6.12 6.90
N TYR A 9 2.10 6.20 6.64
CA TYR A 9 3.01 5.05 6.73
C TYR A 9 3.14 4.51 8.15
N GLN A 10 3.21 5.39 9.14
CA GLN A 10 3.25 4.97 10.53
C GLN A 10 1.96 4.25 10.92
N SER A 11 0.81 4.78 10.54
CA SER A 11 -0.50 4.15 10.77
C SER A 11 -0.61 2.77 10.11
N ILE A 12 -0.10 2.61 8.88
CA ILE A 12 -0.01 1.32 8.20
C ILE A 12 0.88 0.35 8.97
N ALA A 13 2.08 0.80 9.36
CA ALA A 13 3.02 -0.03 10.10
C ALA A 13 2.42 -0.51 11.43
N GLU A 14 1.86 0.40 12.22
CA GLU A 14 1.19 0.08 13.48
C GLU A 14 0.01 -0.89 13.30
N ASP A 15 -0.77 -0.75 12.21
CA ASP A 15 -1.83 -1.71 11.90
C ASP A 15 -1.26 -3.10 11.59
N ILE A 16 -0.22 -3.19 10.75
CA ILE A 16 0.45 -4.45 10.40
C ILE A 16 1.01 -5.12 11.67
N PHE A 17 1.76 -4.38 12.48
CA PHE A 17 2.31 -4.87 13.76
C PHE A 17 1.21 -5.33 14.73
N GLY A 18 0.09 -4.61 14.79
CA GLY A 18 -1.05 -5.00 15.62
C GLY A 18 -1.83 -6.20 15.10
N LYS A 19 -1.78 -6.46 13.78
CA LYS A 19 -2.47 -7.58 13.12
C LYS A 19 -1.67 -8.87 13.12
N ILE A 20 -0.37 -8.79 12.88
CA ILE A 20 0.50 -9.96 12.82
C ILE A 20 1.01 -10.24 14.23
N GLN A 21 0.33 -11.15 14.93
CA GLN A 21 0.72 -11.62 16.26
C GLN A 21 1.76 -12.76 16.23
N ASP A 22 1.99 -13.33 15.06
CA ASP A 22 3.01 -14.36 14.82
C ASP A 22 4.41 -13.75 14.67
N GLU A 23 5.45 -14.58 14.77
CA GLU A 23 6.79 -14.20 14.34
C GLU A 23 6.82 -14.02 12.81
N TRP A 24 7.14 -12.80 12.36
CA TRP A 24 7.27 -12.45 10.96
C TRP A 24 8.60 -11.73 10.72
N THR A 25 9.16 -11.92 9.53
CA THR A 25 10.45 -11.32 9.13
C THR A 25 10.26 -10.22 8.12
N GLU A 26 9.22 -10.30 7.30
CA GLU A 26 8.89 -9.31 6.28
C GLU A 26 7.38 -9.26 6.04
N ALA A 27 6.83 -8.06 5.93
CA ALA A 27 5.46 -7.81 5.55
C ALA A 27 5.43 -6.92 4.31
N CYS A 28 4.66 -7.34 3.30
CA CYS A 28 4.48 -6.64 2.04
C CYS A 28 3.00 -6.31 1.87
N LEU A 29 2.69 -5.03 1.72
CA LEU A 29 1.37 -4.55 1.37
C LEU A 29 1.41 -4.03 -0.07
N TYR A 30 0.70 -4.73 -0.93
CA TYR A 30 0.53 -4.36 -2.34
C TYR A 30 -0.75 -3.53 -2.46
N VAL A 31 -0.63 -2.39 -3.12
CA VAL A 31 -1.71 -1.46 -3.37
C VAL A 31 -1.81 -1.24 -4.87
N GLU A 32 -2.99 -1.48 -5.43
CA GLU A 32 -3.29 -1.27 -6.83
C GLU A 32 -4.52 -0.36 -6.93
N TYR A 33 -4.32 0.82 -7.50
CA TYR A 33 -5.36 1.82 -7.66
C TYR A 33 -6.01 1.66 -9.04
N TYR A 34 -7.31 1.40 -9.07
CA TYR A 34 -8.11 1.22 -10.28
C TYR A 34 -9.10 2.38 -10.51
N GLY A 35 -8.71 3.62 -10.18
CA GLY A 35 -9.54 4.81 -10.46
C GLY A 35 -10.63 5.02 -9.42
N ASP A 36 -11.66 4.17 -9.46
CA ASP A 36 -12.81 4.18 -8.54
C ASP A 36 -12.67 3.12 -7.43
N SER A 37 -11.70 2.22 -7.56
CA SER A 37 -11.49 1.12 -6.62
C SER A 37 -10.02 0.91 -6.31
N THR A 38 -9.69 0.81 -5.03
CA THR A 38 -8.33 0.49 -4.59
C THR A 38 -8.28 -0.94 -4.05
N LYS A 39 -7.44 -1.77 -4.64
CA LYS A 39 -7.17 -3.12 -4.14
C LYS A 39 -5.97 -3.10 -3.22
N PHE A 40 -6.15 -3.71 -2.06
CA PHE A 40 -5.10 -3.92 -1.09
C PHE A 40 -4.88 -5.40 -0.88
N LYS A 41 -3.61 -5.79 -0.85
CA LYS A 41 -3.21 -7.17 -0.58
C LYS A 41 -2.03 -7.18 0.38
N GLY A 42 -2.32 -7.47 1.64
CA GLY A 42 -1.32 -7.68 2.67
C GLY A 42 -0.82 -9.12 2.68
N LEU A 43 0.48 -9.33 2.51
CA LEU A 43 1.16 -10.61 2.63
C LEU A 43 2.33 -10.50 3.61
N TYR A 44 2.59 -11.52 4.42
CA TYR A 44 3.78 -11.57 5.28
C TYR A 44 4.48 -12.92 5.21
N ALA A 45 5.77 -12.90 5.52
CA ALA A 45 6.64 -14.06 5.62
C ALA A 45 7.03 -14.28 7.09
N LYS A 46 7.00 -15.55 7.53
CA LYS A 46 7.50 -15.94 8.86
C LYS A 46 9.01 -16.16 8.90
N ASN A 47 9.62 -16.40 7.74
CA ASN A 47 11.05 -16.67 7.61
C ASN A 47 11.64 -15.75 6.54
N GLU A 48 12.86 -15.27 6.77
CA GLU A 48 13.57 -14.34 5.86
C GLU A 48 13.84 -14.96 4.48
N ASN A 49 13.93 -16.29 4.42
CA ASN A 49 14.12 -17.04 3.16
C ASN A 49 12.78 -17.39 2.47
N ASP A 50 11.64 -17.21 3.15
CA ASP A 50 10.33 -17.53 2.58
C ASP A 50 9.72 -16.28 1.94
N LYS A 51 9.03 -16.47 0.81
CA LYS A 51 8.33 -15.37 0.17
C LYS A 51 7.07 -15.03 0.97
N PRO A 52 6.68 -13.75 1.06
CA PRO A 52 5.46 -13.35 1.73
C PRO A 52 4.25 -14.06 1.06
N SER A 53 3.73 -15.06 1.76
CA SER A 53 2.70 -15.98 1.25
C SER A 53 1.46 -15.98 2.14
N ILE A 54 1.58 -15.45 3.36
CA ILE A 54 0.53 -15.48 4.36
C ILE A 54 -0.26 -14.20 4.28
N GLN A 55 -1.55 -14.33 4.00
CA GLN A 55 -2.43 -13.20 3.79
C GLN A 55 -2.87 -12.63 5.13
N PHE A 56 -2.83 -11.31 5.27
CA PHE A 56 -3.39 -10.63 6.42
C PHE A 56 -4.38 -9.54 6.00
N ARG A 57 -5.37 -9.31 6.86
CA ARG A 57 -6.43 -8.34 6.60
C ARG A 57 -6.07 -7.01 7.25
N ILE A 58 -5.77 -6.02 6.40
CA ILE A 58 -5.62 -4.63 6.83
C ILE A 58 -6.95 -4.00 7.20
N LYS A 59 -6.93 -2.95 8.03
CA LYS A 59 -8.12 -2.14 8.29
C LYS A 59 -8.55 -1.34 7.06
N HIS A 60 -9.87 -1.15 6.94
CA HIS A 60 -10.46 -0.27 5.93
C HIS A 60 -10.03 1.19 6.11
N THR A 61 -9.63 1.61 7.32
CA THR A 61 -9.11 2.97 7.57
C THR A 61 -7.85 3.28 6.75
N LEU A 62 -7.10 2.26 6.30
CA LEU A 62 -5.97 2.48 5.39
C LEU A 62 -6.44 2.90 3.99
N PHE A 63 -7.65 2.53 3.57
CA PHE A 63 -8.21 2.95 2.30
C PHE A 63 -8.24 4.47 2.20
N ASP A 64 -8.80 5.12 3.21
CA ASP A 64 -8.88 6.58 3.35
C ASP A 64 -7.48 7.22 3.32
N SER A 65 -6.51 6.63 4.03
CA SER A 65 -5.13 7.12 4.03
C SER A 65 -4.43 6.99 2.68
N PHE A 66 -4.67 5.90 1.93
CA PHE A 66 -4.08 5.72 0.60
C PHE A 66 -4.78 6.56 -0.47
N GLU A 67 -6.07 6.83 -0.32
CA GLU A 67 -6.82 7.77 -1.15
C GLU A 67 -6.28 9.19 -0.96
N GLU A 68 -6.12 9.63 0.30
CA GLU A 68 -5.50 10.92 0.64
C GLU A 68 -4.06 10.99 0.12
N LEU A 69 -3.28 9.91 0.24
CA LEU A 69 -1.93 9.85 -0.33
C LEU A 69 -1.91 9.97 -1.85
N HIS A 70 -2.86 9.32 -2.53
CA HIS A 70 -3.00 9.41 -3.97
C HIS A 70 -3.38 10.83 -4.39
N GLU A 71 -4.29 11.49 -3.66
CA GLU A 71 -4.66 12.89 -3.88
C GLU A 71 -3.46 13.83 -3.70
N ILE A 72 -2.71 13.71 -2.60
CA ILE A 72 -1.53 14.55 -2.31
C ILE A 72 -0.43 14.38 -3.38
N MET A 73 -0.16 13.14 -3.80
CA MET A 73 0.87 12.83 -4.81
C MET A 73 0.43 13.28 -6.21
N THR A 74 -0.88 13.20 -6.52
CA THR A 74 -1.46 13.63 -7.79
C THR A 74 -1.60 15.14 -7.88
N GLU A 75 -1.84 15.84 -6.76
CA GLU A 75 -1.89 17.31 -6.70
C GLU A 75 -0.55 17.95 -7.14
N ASN A 76 0.57 17.23 -6.96
CA ASN A 76 1.88 17.67 -7.44
C ASN A 76 2.15 17.39 -8.93
N ASP A 77 1.17 16.86 -9.69
CA ASP A 77 1.13 16.54 -11.14
C ASP A 77 2.29 15.68 -11.70
N SER A 78 3.33 15.44 -10.91
CA SER A 78 4.58 14.82 -11.34
C SER A 78 4.77 13.39 -10.83
N ASN A 79 3.92 12.91 -9.91
CA ASN A 79 4.00 11.57 -9.32
C ASN A 79 2.66 10.84 -9.41
N LYS A 80 2.19 10.60 -10.64
CA LYS A 80 1.08 9.68 -10.87
C LYS A 80 1.58 8.25 -10.62
N TRP A 81 0.91 7.55 -9.71
CA TRP A 81 1.19 6.16 -9.40
C TRP A 81 -0.13 5.40 -9.36
N ASN A 82 -0.14 4.16 -9.82
CA ASN A 82 -1.30 3.28 -9.72
C ASN A 82 -0.95 1.93 -9.07
N ARG A 83 0.33 1.71 -8.78
CA ARG A 83 0.83 0.60 -8.00
C ARG A 83 1.76 1.14 -6.93
N ALA A 84 1.53 0.73 -5.69
CA ALA A 84 2.44 0.96 -4.59
C ALA A 84 2.73 -0.35 -3.87
N VAL A 85 3.99 -0.59 -3.54
CA VAL A 85 4.41 -1.76 -2.76
C VAL A 85 5.06 -1.25 -1.49
N PHE A 86 4.42 -1.53 -0.37
CA PHE A 86 4.90 -1.15 0.95
C PHE A 86 5.52 -2.36 1.63
N ASN A 87 6.83 -2.32 1.84
CA ASN A 87 7.59 -3.33 2.56
C ASN A 87 7.86 -2.82 3.97
N LEU A 88 7.52 -3.63 4.97
CA LEU A 88 7.80 -3.39 6.38
C LEU A 88 8.60 -4.55 6.94
N LYS A 89 9.55 -4.24 7.82
CA LYS A 89 10.29 -5.22 8.62
C LYS A 89 9.94 -5.07 10.10
N PRO A 90 10.04 -6.16 10.89
CA PRO A 90 9.80 -6.12 12.34
C PRO A 90 10.81 -5.22 13.08
N THR A 91 11.92 -4.88 12.43
CA THR A 91 12.93 -3.93 12.94
C THR A 91 12.47 -2.47 12.91
N GLY A 92 11.34 -2.16 12.27
CA GLY A 92 10.86 -0.80 12.04
C GLY A 92 11.36 -0.17 10.74
N GLU A 93 12.16 -0.91 9.97
CA GLU A 93 12.56 -0.48 8.63
C GLU A 93 11.38 -0.68 7.66
N PHE A 94 10.98 0.39 6.98
CA PHE A 94 9.95 0.34 5.94
C PHE A 94 10.47 0.97 4.65
N ASN A 95 9.98 0.46 3.52
CA ASN A 95 10.28 0.97 2.19
C ASN A 95 9.02 0.97 1.35
N ILE A 96 8.89 1.96 0.47
CA ILE A 96 7.69 2.12 -0.34
C ILE A 96 8.13 2.41 -1.74
N ASP A 97 7.71 1.54 -2.65
CA ASP A 97 7.99 1.66 -4.06
C ASP A 97 6.71 2.09 -4.78
N PHE A 98 6.76 3.26 -5.40
CA PHE A 98 5.68 3.76 -6.25
C PHE A 98 6.03 3.50 -7.69
N SER A 99 5.12 2.86 -8.40
CA SER A 99 5.28 2.50 -9.79
C SER A 99 4.04 2.89 -10.60
N TRP A 100 4.26 3.38 -11.81
CA TRP A 100 3.21 3.64 -12.78
C TRP A 100 3.11 2.48 -13.77
N GLY A 101 2.03 1.71 -13.67
CA GLY A 101 1.68 0.68 -14.64
C GLY A 101 0.76 1.25 -15.72
N GLN A 102 1.29 1.61 -16.88
CA GLN A 102 0.48 2.18 -17.98
C GLN A 102 -0.70 1.28 -18.37
N GLU A 103 -0.54 -0.04 -18.34
CA GLU A 103 -1.62 -1.00 -18.61
C GLU A 103 -2.79 -0.87 -17.63
N LEU A 104 -2.48 -0.63 -16.35
CA LEU A 104 -3.50 -0.43 -15.32
C LEU A 104 -4.18 0.93 -15.51
N ALA A 105 -3.42 1.97 -15.86
CA ALA A 105 -3.98 3.29 -16.14
C ALA A 105 -4.93 3.29 -17.36
N ASP A 106 -4.54 2.60 -18.43
CA ASP A 106 -5.39 2.44 -19.62
C ASP A 106 -6.67 1.68 -19.26
N GLU A 107 -6.58 0.62 -18.45
CA GLU A 107 -7.75 -0.11 -17.96
C GLU A 107 -8.67 0.78 -17.11
N ILE A 108 -8.13 1.68 -16.29
CA ILE A 108 -8.89 2.66 -15.50
C ILE A 108 -9.61 3.65 -16.40
N GLU A 109 -8.91 4.24 -17.36
CA GLU A 109 -9.51 5.19 -18.31
C GLU A 109 -10.64 4.53 -19.09
N ARG A 110 -10.46 3.26 -19.49
CA ARG A 110 -11.50 2.49 -20.18
C ARG A 110 -12.70 2.16 -19.30
N LEU A 111 -12.49 1.86 -18.03
CA LEU A 111 -13.57 1.60 -17.07
C LEU A 111 -14.35 2.87 -16.71
N ASN A 112 -13.72 4.04 -16.78
CA ASN A 112 -14.33 5.32 -16.43
C ASN A 112 -15.09 5.99 -17.60
N ASP A 113 -14.92 5.51 -18.84
CA ASP A 113 -15.60 6.01 -20.05
C ASP A 113 -16.90 5.22 -20.39
N GLU A 114 -17.26 4.19 -19.59
CA GLU A 114 -18.54 3.44 -19.68
C GLU A 114 -19.62 3.96 -18.72
#